data_AF-A0A976X687-F1
#
_entry.id   AF-A0A976X687-F1
#
_cell.length_a   1.000
_cell.length_b   1.000
_cell.length_c   1.000
_cell.angle_alpha   90.00
_cell.angle_beta   90.00
_cell.angle_gamma   90.00
#
_symmetry.space_group_name_H-M   'P 1'
#
loop_
_entity.id
_entity.type
_entity.pdbx_description
1 polymer ?
#
loop_
_entity_poly.entity_id
_entity_poly.type
_entity_poly.pdbx_seq_one_letter_code
_entity_poly.pdbx_strand_id
1 'polypeptide(L)'
;MATNLQLRSMLTLESQPGPFISIFEPLDDVRNQDFVKNLSNRVKSSFNNKYPDKDWSPYQAKFDKLKIPRMLGSRNTKALAIYVGPTILKVFKLNHEVNEAIIMDDTMKIIELIIDTQFKHIQRSHRLFNAAIKNIKVHYHESSQIDMTTDKLDDIVKLAPAGRIDALIINSSASLEAKYHILNDLAITVIGFGGNVFLLNNDEMPNNKGVVVIKRG
;
A
#
# COMPACT_ATOMS: atom_id res chain seq x y z
N MET A 1 -8.80 11.36 -0.40
CA MET A 1 -8.54 9.96 -0.83
C MET A 1 -7.38 10.02 -1.80
N ALA A 2 -6.47 9.04 -1.74
CA ALA A 2 -5.30 8.99 -2.61
C ALA A 2 -5.71 8.86 -4.09
N THR A 3 -4.95 9.44 -5.00
CA THR A 3 -4.91 9.07 -6.43
C THR A 3 -3.62 8.31 -6.72
N ASN A 4 -3.54 7.56 -7.82
CA ASN A 4 -2.28 6.93 -8.25
C ASN A 4 -1.14 7.94 -8.42
N LEU A 5 -1.45 9.19 -8.80
CA LEU A 5 -0.47 10.27 -8.84
C LEU A 5 0.01 10.67 -7.43
N GLN A 6 -0.89 10.76 -6.45
CA GLN A 6 -0.52 11.04 -5.06
C GLN A 6 0.30 9.92 -4.43
N LEU A 7 0.01 8.66 -4.78
CA LEU A 7 0.80 7.51 -4.36
C LEU A 7 2.21 7.59 -4.95
N ARG A 8 2.33 7.82 -6.26
CA ARG A 8 3.64 8.02 -6.92
C ARG A 8 4.41 9.18 -6.31
N SER A 9 3.81 10.36 -6.16
CA SER A 9 4.47 11.53 -5.55
C SER A 9 4.88 11.31 -4.09
N MET A 10 4.16 10.46 -3.36
CA MET A 10 4.50 10.09 -1.99
C MET A 10 5.69 9.13 -1.94
N LEU A 11 5.74 8.18 -2.89
CA LEU A 11 6.81 7.20 -3.00
C LEU A 11 8.09 7.80 -3.60
N THR A 12 8.00 8.84 -4.42
CA THR A 12 9.17 9.52 -5.01
C THR A 12 9.79 10.59 -4.11
N LEU A 13 9.27 10.83 -2.90
CA LEU A 13 9.86 11.73 -1.89
C LEU A 13 11.03 11.05 -1.13
N GLU A 14 11.80 10.20 -1.83
CA GLU A 14 13.01 9.51 -1.37
C GLU A 14 14.21 10.47 -1.24
N SER A 15 14.11 11.47 -0.36
CA SER A 15 15.30 12.26 0.01
C SER A 15 15.75 12.07 1.46
N GLN A 16 15.04 11.27 2.27
CA GLN A 16 15.54 10.88 3.60
C GLN A 16 15.21 9.43 3.96
N PRO A 17 16.19 8.69 4.52
CA PRO A 17 16.00 7.32 4.96
C PRO A 17 15.05 7.29 6.17
N GLY A 18 14.32 6.20 6.32
CA GLY A 18 13.38 5.96 7.42
C GLY A 18 14.02 5.94 8.82
N PRO A 19 13.33 5.37 9.81
CA PRO A 19 12.19 4.49 9.66
C PRO A 19 10.88 5.24 9.37
N PHE A 20 10.04 4.65 8.53
CA PHE A 20 8.65 5.05 8.34
C PHE A 20 7.75 4.26 9.29
N ILE A 21 6.68 4.91 9.73
CA ILE A 21 5.63 4.34 10.56
C ILE A 21 4.36 4.35 9.71
N SER A 22 3.88 3.17 9.37
CA SER A 22 2.62 2.94 8.67
C SER A 22 1.59 2.46 9.68
N ILE A 23 0.53 3.22 9.85
CA ILE A 23 -0.51 2.99 10.85
C ILE A 23 -1.82 2.77 10.11
N PHE A 24 -2.50 1.67 10.43
CA PHE A 24 -3.82 1.35 9.94
C PHE A 24 -4.77 1.33 11.13
N GLU A 25 -5.80 2.18 11.10
CA GLU A 25 -6.73 2.31 12.21
C GLU A 25 -8.19 2.19 11.71
N PRO A 26 -8.99 1.29 12.29
CA PRO A 26 -10.44 1.26 12.08
C PRO A 26 -11.09 2.61 12.43
N LEU A 27 -12.16 2.97 11.71
CA LEU A 27 -12.79 4.28 11.91
C LEU A 27 -13.42 4.47 13.29
N ASP A 28 -13.84 3.39 13.95
CA ASP A 28 -14.52 3.47 15.25
C ASP A 28 -13.57 4.00 16.34
N ASP A 29 -12.29 3.59 16.32
CA ASP A 29 -11.27 4.05 17.28
C ASP A 29 -10.87 5.51 17.05
N VAL A 30 -10.89 5.95 15.79
CA VAL A 30 -10.50 7.31 15.36
C VAL A 30 -11.47 8.38 15.89
N ARG A 31 -12.72 8.03 16.20
CA ARG A 31 -13.75 8.99 16.65
C ARG A 31 -13.55 9.47 18.09
N ASN A 32 -12.63 8.87 18.84
CA ASN A 32 -12.31 9.26 20.20
C ASN A 32 -11.57 10.61 20.23
N GLN A 33 -11.94 11.51 21.15
CA GLN A 33 -11.29 12.82 21.30
C GLN A 33 -9.80 12.70 21.70
N ASP A 34 -9.44 11.66 22.45
CA ASP A 34 -8.07 11.37 22.86
C ASP A 34 -7.30 10.50 21.85
N PHE A 35 -7.91 10.17 20.70
CA PHE A 35 -7.36 9.25 19.71
C PHE A 35 -5.91 9.58 19.35
N VAL A 36 -5.63 10.82 18.93
CA VAL A 36 -4.30 11.24 18.47
C VAL A 36 -3.26 11.12 19.59
N LYS A 37 -3.64 11.47 20.83
CA LYS A 37 -2.78 11.37 22.01
C LYS A 37 -2.46 9.92 22.33
N ASN A 38 -3.47 9.07 22.38
CA ASN A 38 -3.31 7.65 22.66
C ASN A 38 -2.49 6.95 21.57
N LEU A 39 -2.76 7.26 20.30
CA LEU A 39 -1.99 6.76 19.17
C LEU A 39 -0.53 7.18 19.27
N SER A 40 -0.25 8.46 19.51
CA SER A 40 1.13 8.97 19.65
C SER A 40 1.89 8.24 20.76
N ASN A 41 1.25 7.98 21.91
CA ASN A 41 1.87 7.23 23.01
C ASN A 41 2.15 5.76 22.65
N ARG A 42 1.21 5.06 22.01
CA ARG A 42 1.40 3.67 21.53
C ARG A 42 2.57 3.59 20.55
N VAL A 43 2.58 4.50 19.57
CA VAL A 43 3.61 4.56 18.53
C VAL A 43 4.97 4.90 19.14
N LYS A 44 5.07 5.92 20.01
CA LYS A 44 6.32 6.31 20.69
C LYS A 44 6.94 5.15 21.46
N SER A 45 6.11 4.44 22.23
CA SER A 45 6.57 3.30 23.03
C SER A 45 7.14 2.19 22.14
N SER A 46 6.44 1.88 21.05
CA SER A 46 6.90 0.89 20.07
C SER A 46 8.16 1.33 19.31
N PHE A 47 8.26 2.62 19.00
CA PHE A 47 9.37 3.21 18.27
C PHE A 47 10.66 3.17 19.08
N ASN A 48 10.62 3.64 20.33
CA ASN A 48 11.80 3.66 21.20
C ASN A 48 12.30 2.25 21.53
N ASN A 49 11.40 1.26 21.55
CA ASN A 49 11.78 -0.14 21.72
C ASN A 49 12.51 -0.69 20.47
N LYS A 50 12.00 -0.39 19.26
CA LYS A 50 12.58 -0.90 18.01
C LYS A 50 13.82 -0.14 17.54
N TYR A 51 13.87 1.17 17.80
CA TYR A 51 14.91 2.09 17.36
C TYR A 51 15.40 2.97 18.53
N PRO A 52 16.05 2.38 19.55
CA PRO A 52 16.49 3.11 20.74
C PRO A 52 17.47 4.25 20.43
N ASP A 53 18.22 4.14 19.32
CA ASP A 53 19.23 5.12 18.92
C ASP A 53 18.68 6.24 18.01
N LYS A 54 17.38 6.23 17.68
CA LYS A 54 16.75 7.23 16.80
C LYS A 54 15.98 8.27 17.60
N ASP A 55 16.11 9.54 17.22
CA ASP A 55 15.38 10.63 17.84
C ASP A 55 13.88 10.59 17.47
N TRP A 56 13.02 10.55 18.49
CA TRP A 56 11.56 10.59 18.36
C TRP A 56 11.02 11.99 18.06
N SER A 57 11.77 13.05 18.40
CA SER A 57 11.30 14.44 18.34
C SER A 57 10.72 14.85 16.97
N PRO A 58 11.32 14.47 15.82
CA PRO A 58 10.75 14.75 14.51
C PRO A 58 9.37 14.11 14.29
N TYR A 59 9.15 12.91 14.84
CA TYR A 59 7.88 12.18 14.74
C TYR A 59 6.83 12.78 15.68
N GLN A 60 7.20 13.14 16.91
CA GLN A 60 6.31 13.84 17.85
C GLN A 60 5.73 15.09 17.20
N ALA A 61 6.58 15.90 16.56
CA ALA A 61 6.16 17.12 15.88
C ALA A 61 5.18 16.85 14.72
N LYS A 62 5.15 15.64 14.13
CA LYS A 62 4.11 15.23 13.18
C LYS A 62 2.80 14.91 13.88
N PHE A 63 2.83 14.15 14.98
CA PHE A 63 1.64 13.83 15.76
C PHE A 63 0.97 15.08 16.35
N ASP A 64 1.75 16.06 16.82
CA ASP A 64 1.22 17.33 17.32
C ASP A 64 0.47 18.13 16.23
N LYS A 65 0.86 17.92 14.96
CA LYS A 65 0.23 18.52 13.77
C LYS A 65 -0.84 17.63 13.14
N LEU A 66 -1.01 16.39 13.62
CA LEU A 66 -1.93 15.42 13.05
C LEU A 66 -3.36 15.90 13.29
N LYS A 67 -3.98 16.38 12.22
CA LYS A 67 -5.41 16.69 12.20
C LYS A 67 -6.14 15.54 11.57
N ILE A 68 -6.95 14.85 12.37
CA ILE A 68 -7.90 13.88 11.82
C ILE A 68 -8.87 14.64 10.93
N PRO A 69 -9.03 14.24 9.66
CA PRO A 69 -9.88 14.98 8.73
C PRO A 69 -11.29 15.14 9.30
N ARG A 70 -11.75 16.39 9.50
CA ARG A 70 -13.14 16.70 9.96
C ARG A 70 -14.23 15.97 9.16
N MET A 71 -13.92 15.55 7.93
CA MET A 71 -14.81 14.83 7.02
C MET A 71 -14.84 13.31 7.25
N LEU A 72 -14.71 12.78 8.48
CA LEU A 72 -15.02 11.36 8.76
C LEU A 72 -16.47 10.99 8.36
N GLY A 73 -17.34 11.97 8.12
CA GLY A 73 -18.73 11.79 7.65
C GLY A 73 -18.94 11.41 6.18
N SER A 74 -17.90 10.98 5.44
CA SER A 74 -18.11 10.33 4.14
C SER A 74 -18.73 8.95 4.39
N ARG A 75 -19.91 8.67 3.83
CA ARG A 75 -20.66 7.39 4.03
C ARG A 75 -19.84 6.10 3.83
N ASN A 76 -18.70 6.18 3.16
CA ASN A 76 -17.93 5.02 2.75
C ASN A 76 -16.59 4.85 3.46
N THR A 77 -16.16 5.81 4.29
CA THR A 77 -14.88 5.65 5.00
C THR A 77 -15.04 4.61 6.10
N LYS A 78 -14.15 3.62 6.12
CA LYS A 78 -14.14 2.52 7.08
C LYS A 78 -12.89 2.49 7.95
N ALA A 79 -11.79 3.06 7.46
CA ALA A 79 -10.52 3.13 8.18
C ALA A 79 -9.65 4.32 7.75
N LEU A 80 -8.55 4.54 8.46
CA LEU A 80 -7.48 5.47 8.09
C LEU A 80 -6.16 4.72 7.88
N ALA A 81 -5.40 5.17 6.88
CA ALA A 81 -3.96 4.88 6.77
C ALA A 81 -3.18 6.16 7.07
N ILE A 82 -2.30 6.12 8.07
CA ILE A 82 -1.47 7.24 8.50
C ILE A 82 -0.01 6.84 8.29
N TYR A 83 0.71 7.66 7.53
CA TYR A 83 2.14 7.47 7.25
C TYR A 83 2.92 8.60 7.89
N VAL A 84 3.86 8.23 8.75
CA VAL A 84 4.71 9.15 9.48
C VAL A 84 6.17 8.80 9.22
N GLY A 85 6.95 9.80 8.85
CA GLY A 85 8.41 9.73 8.82
C GLY A 85 9.01 11.03 9.36
N PRO A 86 10.34 11.17 9.38
CA PRO A 86 11.01 12.37 9.89
C PRO A 86 10.52 13.66 9.19
N THR A 87 10.28 13.58 7.88
CA THR A 87 9.87 14.72 7.05
C THR A 87 8.41 14.64 6.61
N ILE A 88 7.81 13.45 6.57
CA ILE A 88 6.48 13.23 6.01
C ILE A 88 5.41 12.97 7.07
N LEU A 89 4.23 13.54 6.84
CA LEU A 89 2.99 13.13 7.48
C LEU A 89 1.91 13.08 6.40
N LYS A 90 1.31 11.91 6.19
CA LYS A 90 0.19 11.75 5.27
C LYS A 90 -0.90 10.93 5.93
N VAL A 91 -2.14 11.33 5.69
CA VAL A 91 -3.34 10.65 6.18
C VAL A 91 -4.24 10.37 4.98
N PHE A 92 -4.63 9.11 4.85
CA PHE A 92 -5.55 8.65 3.82
C PHE A 92 -6.76 8.01 4.47
N LYS A 93 -7.90 8.17 3.78
CA LYS A 93 -9.12 7.45 4.10
C LYS A 93 -9.12 6.16 3.30
N LEU A 94 -9.53 5.08 3.93
CA LEU A 94 -9.75 3.79 3.31
C LEU A 94 -11.25 3.50 3.28
N ASN A 95 -11.73 2.94 2.18
CA ASN A 95 -13.14 2.55 2.00
C ASN A 95 -13.40 1.06 2.28
N HIS A 96 -12.38 0.35 2.76
CA HIS A 96 -12.45 -1.03 3.22
C HIS A 96 -11.99 -1.12 4.68
N GLU A 97 -12.36 -2.22 5.32
CA GLU A 97 -11.96 -2.52 6.70
C GLU A 97 -10.50 -2.95 6.75
N VAL A 98 -9.84 -2.58 7.83
CA VAL A 98 -8.46 -2.99 8.15
C VAL A 98 -8.42 -3.38 9.61
N ASN A 99 -7.49 -4.26 9.99
CA ASN A 99 -7.16 -4.47 11.38
C ASN A 99 -6.29 -3.31 11.89
N GLU A 100 -6.38 -3.00 13.18
CA GLU A 100 -5.44 -2.08 13.82
C GLU A 100 -4.02 -2.61 13.66
N ALA A 101 -3.12 -1.79 13.12
CA ALA A 101 -1.72 -2.15 12.96
C ALA A 101 -0.80 -0.92 13.00
N ILE A 102 0.34 -1.06 13.67
CA ILE A 102 1.45 -0.10 13.66
C ILE A 102 2.67 -0.85 13.12
N ILE A 103 3.10 -0.51 11.92
CA ILE A 103 4.22 -1.15 11.24
C ILE A 103 5.33 -0.14 11.07
N MET A 104 6.54 -0.48 11.52
CA MET A 104 7.71 0.37 11.36
C MET A 104 8.76 -0.32 10.51
N ASP A 105 9.17 0.32 9.43
CA ASP A 105 10.10 -0.27 8.46
C ASP A 105 10.85 0.83 7.70
N ASP A 106 11.85 0.46 6.91
CA ASP A 106 12.59 1.40 6.06
C ASP A 106 11.77 1.88 4.86
N THR A 107 10.69 1.17 4.52
CA THR A 107 9.71 1.54 3.51
C THR A 107 8.30 1.66 4.09
N MET A 108 7.45 2.46 3.45
CA MET A 108 6.04 2.57 3.82
C MET A 108 5.28 1.31 3.41
N LYS A 109 4.31 0.85 4.22
CA LYS A 109 3.44 -0.26 3.84
C LYS A 109 2.27 0.26 3.03
N ILE A 110 2.28 0.07 1.71
CA ILE A 110 1.31 0.72 0.80
C ILE A 110 0.17 -0.18 0.33
N ILE A 111 0.18 -1.46 0.70
CA ILE A 111 -0.80 -2.45 0.25
C ILE A 111 -2.25 -1.97 0.45
N GLU A 112 -2.58 -1.45 1.64
CA GLU A 112 -3.92 -0.94 1.93
C GLU A 112 -4.31 0.25 1.04
N LEU A 113 -3.34 1.09 0.64
CA LEU A 113 -3.61 2.17 -0.31
C LEU A 113 -3.86 1.64 -1.71
N ILE A 114 -3.14 0.59 -2.13
CA ILE A 114 -3.36 -0.02 -3.44
C ILE A 114 -4.79 -0.58 -3.51
N ILE A 115 -5.22 -1.31 -2.47
CA ILE A 115 -6.59 -1.84 -2.36
C ILE A 115 -7.64 -0.73 -2.50
N ASP A 116 -7.48 0.39 -1.76
CA ASP A 116 -8.44 1.50 -1.80
C ASP A 116 -8.46 2.24 -3.16
N THR A 117 -7.37 2.21 -3.92
CA THR A 117 -7.21 3.05 -5.12
C THR A 117 -7.46 2.32 -6.43
N GLN A 118 -7.07 1.04 -6.56
CA GLN A 118 -7.00 0.34 -7.85
C GLN A 118 -8.33 0.25 -8.62
N PHE A 119 -9.47 0.14 -7.93
CA PHE A 119 -10.80 0.00 -8.55
C PHE A 119 -11.83 1.01 -8.05
N LYS A 120 -11.38 2.07 -7.39
CA LYS A 120 -12.22 3.03 -6.68
C LYS A 120 -13.43 3.54 -7.47
N HIS A 121 -13.25 3.83 -8.76
CA HIS A 121 -14.30 4.40 -9.62
C HIS A 121 -15.28 3.36 -10.18
N ILE A 122 -14.92 2.08 -10.10
CA ILE A 122 -15.67 1.01 -10.76
C ILE A 122 -16.16 -0.06 -9.79
N GLN A 123 -15.65 -0.12 -8.55
CA GLN A 123 -16.00 -1.14 -7.55
C GLN A 123 -17.50 -1.19 -7.22
N ARG A 124 -18.22 -0.06 -7.36
CA ARG A 124 -19.68 -0.01 -7.13
C ARG A 124 -20.49 -0.63 -8.27
N SER A 125 -19.87 -0.84 -9.43
CA SER A 125 -20.48 -1.47 -10.59
C SER A 125 -19.86 -2.85 -10.79
N HIS A 126 -20.57 -3.89 -10.34
CA HIS A 126 -20.15 -5.28 -10.56
C HIS A 126 -19.74 -5.55 -12.01
N ARG A 127 -20.48 -4.98 -12.99
CA ARG A 127 -20.15 -5.13 -14.41
C ARG A 127 -18.78 -4.51 -14.76
N LEU A 128 -18.51 -3.28 -14.33
CA LEU A 128 -17.25 -2.61 -14.64
C LEU A 128 -16.07 -3.22 -13.88
N PHE A 129 -16.28 -3.58 -12.61
CA PHE A 129 -15.29 -4.30 -11.82
C PHE A 129 -14.92 -5.63 -12.48
N ASN A 130 -15.91 -6.48 -12.80
CA ASN A 130 -15.66 -7.77 -13.47
C ASN A 130 -15.01 -7.58 -14.85
N ALA A 131 -15.37 -6.53 -15.59
CA ALA A 131 -14.72 -6.21 -16.86
C ALA A 131 -13.25 -5.82 -16.66
N ALA A 132 -12.91 -5.03 -15.64
CA ALA A 132 -11.52 -4.68 -15.34
C ALA A 132 -10.70 -5.92 -14.93
N ILE A 133 -11.23 -6.78 -14.06
CA ILE A 133 -10.59 -8.05 -13.69
C ILE A 133 -10.38 -8.93 -14.93
N LYS A 134 -11.41 -9.07 -15.78
CA LYS A 134 -11.31 -9.82 -17.03
C LYS A 134 -10.23 -9.25 -17.95
N ASN A 135 -10.14 -7.93 -18.10
CA ASN A 135 -9.13 -7.29 -18.93
C ASN A 135 -7.71 -7.54 -18.43
N ILE A 136 -7.49 -7.49 -17.10
CA ILE A 136 -6.20 -7.83 -16.49
C ILE A 136 -5.83 -9.29 -16.82
N LYS A 137 -6.77 -10.23 -16.68
CA LYS A 137 -6.55 -11.63 -17.03
C LYS A 137 -6.25 -11.84 -18.51
N VAL A 138 -7.03 -11.21 -19.39
CA VAL A 138 -6.81 -11.29 -20.86
C VAL A 138 -5.42 -10.77 -21.21
N HIS A 139 -5.05 -9.59 -20.71
CA HIS A 139 -3.74 -9.00 -20.99
C HIS A 139 -2.58 -9.88 -20.48
N TYR A 140 -2.73 -10.50 -19.31
CA TYR A 140 -1.78 -11.49 -18.81
C TYR A 140 -1.68 -12.70 -19.74
N HIS A 141 -2.81 -13.28 -20.16
CA HIS A 141 -2.81 -14.46 -21.02
C HIS A 141 -2.19 -14.19 -22.39
N GLU A 142 -2.50 -13.04 -23.01
CA GLU A 142 -1.90 -12.61 -24.27
C GLU A 142 -0.38 -12.44 -24.14
N SER A 143 0.07 -11.76 -23.07
CA SER A 143 1.49 -11.58 -22.77
C SER A 143 2.21 -12.90 -22.50
N SER A 144 1.52 -13.86 -21.88
CA SER A 144 2.06 -15.19 -21.61
C SER A 144 2.31 -16.01 -22.88
N GLN A 145 1.56 -15.79 -23.97
CA GLN A 145 1.78 -16.48 -25.24
C GLN A 145 3.08 -16.05 -25.95
N ILE A 146 3.65 -14.92 -25.55
CA ILE A 146 4.87 -14.34 -26.12
C ILE A 146 6.01 -14.26 -25.08
N ASP A 147 5.95 -15.07 -24.02
CA ASP A 147 6.94 -15.14 -22.93
C ASP A 147 7.21 -13.78 -22.23
N MET A 148 6.19 -12.90 -22.22
CA MET A 148 6.24 -11.60 -21.56
C MET A 148 5.67 -11.64 -20.14
N THR A 149 5.63 -12.81 -19.50
CA THR A 149 5.21 -12.97 -18.10
C THR A 149 6.25 -13.75 -17.29
N THR A 150 6.20 -13.63 -15.97
CA THR A 150 6.88 -14.55 -15.04
C THR A 150 6.15 -14.57 -13.70
N ASP A 151 6.23 -15.68 -13.00
CA ASP A 151 5.73 -15.89 -11.64
C ASP A 151 6.87 -16.22 -10.66
N LYS A 152 8.13 -16.23 -11.14
CA LYS A 152 9.31 -16.54 -10.36
C LYS A 152 9.80 -15.30 -9.64
N LEU A 153 9.81 -15.37 -8.30
CA LEU A 153 10.24 -14.24 -7.47
C LEU A 153 11.66 -13.76 -7.83
N ASP A 154 12.59 -14.68 -8.08
CA ASP A 154 13.99 -14.35 -8.45
C ASP A 154 14.12 -13.54 -9.76
N ASP A 155 13.18 -13.72 -10.68
CA ASP A 155 13.13 -12.91 -11.91
C ASP A 155 12.49 -11.56 -11.61
N ILE A 156 11.39 -11.55 -10.84
CA ILE A 156 10.64 -10.35 -10.48
C ILE A 156 11.52 -9.34 -9.74
N VAL A 157 12.34 -9.80 -8.79
CA VAL A 157 13.26 -8.94 -8.01
C VAL A 157 14.36 -8.31 -8.86
N LYS A 158 14.69 -8.89 -10.02
CA LYS A 158 15.64 -8.31 -10.98
C LYS A 158 14.94 -7.35 -11.94
N LEU A 159 13.72 -7.68 -12.37
CA LEU A 159 12.96 -6.89 -13.33
C LEU A 159 12.42 -5.59 -12.73
N ALA A 160 12.00 -5.60 -11.47
CA ALA A 160 11.44 -4.43 -10.79
C ALA A 160 12.41 -3.23 -10.76
N PRO A 161 13.63 -3.33 -10.19
CA PRO A 161 14.57 -2.21 -10.16
C PRO A 161 15.10 -1.83 -11.56
N ALA A 162 15.01 -2.74 -12.54
CA ALA A 162 15.35 -2.44 -13.93
C ALA A 162 14.24 -1.67 -14.67
N GLY A 163 13.09 -1.39 -14.02
CA GLY A 163 11.95 -0.71 -14.63
C GLY A 163 11.27 -1.52 -15.75
N ARG A 164 11.45 -2.84 -15.76
CA ARG A 164 10.98 -3.77 -16.81
C ARG A 164 9.67 -4.48 -16.48
N ILE A 165 8.92 -3.99 -15.50
CA ILE A 165 7.60 -4.52 -15.14
C ILE A 165 6.56 -3.50 -15.57
N ASP A 166 5.63 -3.94 -16.41
CA ASP A 166 4.45 -3.15 -16.77
C ASP A 166 3.33 -3.31 -15.73
N ALA A 167 3.04 -4.55 -15.34
CA ALA A 167 2.07 -4.87 -14.31
C ALA A 167 2.60 -5.91 -13.33
N LEU A 168 2.47 -5.63 -12.04
CA LEU A 168 2.67 -6.58 -10.93
C LEU A 168 1.29 -6.95 -10.38
N ILE A 169 0.95 -8.23 -10.39
CA ILE A 169 -0.34 -8.74 -9.91
C ILE A 169 -0.05 -9.64 -8.71
N ILE A 170 -0.58 -9.24 -7.56
CA ILE A 170 -0.35 -9.88 -6.26
C ILE A 170 -1.67 -10.48 -5.80
N ASN A 171 -1.60 -11.69 -5.27
CA ASN A 171 -2.73 -12.34 -4.67
C ASN A 171 -2.97 -11.78 -3.26
N SER A 172 -4.19 -11.31 -2.98
CA SER A 172 -4.58 -10.69 -1.71
C SER A 172 -4.47 -11.65 -0.52
N SER A 173 -4.62 -12.96 -0.71
CA SER A 173 -4.43 -13.94 0.37
C SER A 173 -2.95 -14.24 0.62
N ALA A 174 -2.16 -14.24 -0.46
CA ALA A 174 -0.70 -14.19 -0.38
C ALA A 174 -0.20 -12.79 -0.01
N SER A 175 -1.11 -11.89 0.42
CA SER A 175 -0.85 -10.60 1.05
C SER A 175 -0.89 -10.63 2.61
N LEU A 176 -1.07 -11.82 3.25
CA LEU A 176 -1.12 -12.04 4.73
C LEU A 176 -0.03 -12.92 5.48
N GLU A 177 0.83 -13.76 4.84
CA GLU A 177 2.17 -14.31 5.32
C GLU A 177 3.55 -13.54 5.13
N ALA A 178 4.59 -13.75 5.97
CA ALA A 178 5.95 -13.11 5.96
C ALA A 178 6.68 -12.74 4.63
N LYS A 179 6.28 -13.29 3.48
CA LYS A 179 6.62 -12.82 2.11
C LYS A 179 6.16 -11.38 1.80
N TYR A 180 5.50 -10.64 2.72
CA TYR A 180 5.08 -9.24 2.47
C TYR A 180 6.15 -8.21 2.28
N HIS A 181 7.24 -8.31 3.04
CA HIS A 181 8.21 -7.22 3.02
C HIS A 181 8.69 -7.01 1.58
N ILE A 182 9.05 -8.11 0.90
CA ILE A 182 9.46 -8.06 -0.49
C ILE A 182 8.33 -7.67 -1.45
N LEU A 183 7.10 -8.16 -1.27
CA LEU A 183 5.99 -7.80 -2.17
C LEU A 183 5.60 -6.32 -2.07
N ASN A 184 5.65 -5.76 -0.86
CA ASN A 184 5.45 -4.33 -0.66
C ASN A 184 6.56 -3.50 -1.33
N ASP A 185 7.82 -3.89 -1.16
CA ASP A 185 8.95 -3.17 -1.74
C ASP A 185 8.95 -3.28 -3.27
N LEU A 186 8.58 -4.45 -3.81
CA LEU A 186 8.34 -4.64 -5.24
C LEU A 186 7.20 -3.75 -5.73
N ALA A 187 6.09 -3.66 -5.01
CA ALA A 187 4.99 -2.78 -5.37
C ALA A 187 5.42 -1.30 -5.42
N ILE A 188 6.15 -0.84 -4.40
CA ILE A 188 6.74 0.51 -4.38
C ILE A 188 7.62 0.74 -5.60
N THR A 189 8.54 -0.19 -5.85
CA THR A 189 9.51 -0.12 -6.95
C THR A 189 8.80 -0.06 -8.31
N VAL A 190 7.86 -0.96 -8.55
CA VAL A 190 7.08 -1.01 -9.80
C VAL A 190 6.30 0.28 -10.02
N ILE A 191 5.63 0.80 -8.98
CA ILE A 191 4.91 2.08 -9.05
C ILE A 191 5.88 3.24 -9.32
N GLY A 192 7.05 3.24 -8.69
CA GLY A 192 8.12 4.23 -8.88
C GLY A 192 8.63 4.29 -10.32
N PHE A 193 8.81 3.13 -10.97
CA PHE A 193 9.15 3.02 -12.40
C PHE A 193 7.94 3.12 -13.35
N GLY A 194 6.80 3.57 -12.83
CA GLY A 194 5.62 3.88 -13.63
C GLY A 194 4.78 2.66 -14.05
N GLY A 195 5.08 1.47 -13.55
CA GLY A 195 4.23 0.29 -13.71
C GLY A 195 2.95 0.35 -12.87
N ASN A 196 2.10 -0.65 -13.06
CA ASN A 196 0.83 -0.84 -12.35
C ASN A 196 0.96 -1.97 -11.33
N VAL A 197 0.28 -1.85 -10.20
CA VAL A 197 0.18 -2.91 -9.20
C VAL A 197 -1.29 -3.20 -8.95
N PHE A 198 -1.65 -4.49 -9.00
CA PHE A 198 -2.99 -4.98 -8.74
C PHE A 198 -2.97 -6.00 -7.62
N LEU A 199 -3.91 -5.89 -6.68
CA LEU A 199 -4.19 -6.90 -5.67
C LEU A 199 -5.51 -7.59 -6.00
N LEU A 200 -5.44 -8.89 -6.28
CA LEU A 200 -6.57 -9.71 -6.73
C LEU A 200 -6.81 -10.87 -5.77
N ASN A 201 -8.06 -11.29 -5.62
CA ASN A 201 -8.38 -12.51 -4.88
C ASN A 201 -7.90 -13.77 -5.61
N ASN A 202 -7.84 -14.90 -4.89
CA ASN A 202 -7.39 -16.18 -5.43
C ASN A 202 -8.08 -16.56 -6.76
N ASP A 203 -9.40 -16.39 -6.84
CA ASP A 203 -10.23 -16.69 -8.00
C ASP A 203 -10.10 -15.64 -9.12
N GLU A 204 -9.62 -14.45 -8.79
CA GLU A 204 -9.36 -13.33 -9.70
C GLU A 204 -7.93 -13.32 -10.26
N MET A 205 -7.02 -14.11 -9.68
CA MET A 205 -5.68 -14.24 -10.21
C MET A 205 -5.70 -14.87 -11.62
N PRO A 206 -4.78 -14.48 -12.51
CA PRO A 206 -4.69 -15.08 -13.85
C PRO A 206 -4.07 -16.49 -13.83
N ASN A 207 -3.41 -16.88 -12.73
CA ASN A 207 -2.95 -18.23 -12.46
C ASN A 207 -3.05 -18.54 -10.96
N ASN A 208 -2.71 -19.76 -10.55
CA ASN A 208 -2.81 -20.18 -9.15
C ASN A 208 -1.58 -19.80 -8.30
N LYS A 209 -0.84 -18.74 -8.67
CA LYS A 209 0.38 -18.30 -7.98
C LYS A 209 0.10 -17.12 -7.07
N GLY A 210 0.97 -16.91 -6.08
CA GLY A 210 0.86 -15.79 -5.15
C GLY A 210 1.22 -14.44 -5.76
N VAL A 211 2.04 -14.43 -6.83
CA VAL A 211 2.46 -13.23 -7.53
C VAL A 211 2.78 -13.57 -8.99
N VAL A 212 2.43 -12.66 -9.89
CA VAL A 212 2.84 -12.72 -11.29
C VAL A 212 3.14 -11.32 -11.81
N VAL A 213 3.89 -11.25 -12.90
CA VAL A 213 4.17 -9.99 -13.59
C VAL A 213 3.93 -10.10 -15.09
N ILE A 214 3.63 -8.96 -15.69
CA ILE A 214 3.72 -8.69 -17.12
C ILE A 214 4.96 -7.82 -17.32
N LYS A 215 5.89 -8.29 -18.15
CA LYS A 215 7.13 -7.60 -18.50
C LYS A 215 6.80 -6.42 -19.42
N ARG A 216 7.60 -5.36 -19.33
CA ARG A 216 7.55 -4.23 -20.26
C ARG A 216 8.39 -4.56 -21.49
N GLY A 217 7.81 -4.39 -22.68
CA GLY A 217 8.51 -4.50 -23.98
C GLY A 217 9.38 -3.30 -24.29
#